data_AF-A0A1B3B9K1-F1
#
_entry.id   AF-A0A1B3B9K1-F1
#
_cell.length_a   1.000
_cell.length_b   1.000
_cell.length_c   1.000
_cell.angle_alpha   90.00
_cell.angle_beta   90.00
_cell.angle_gamma   90.00
#
_symmetry.space_group_name_H-M   'P 1'
#
loop_
_entity.id
_entity.type
_entity.pdbx_description
1 polymer ?
#
loop_
_entity_poly.entity_id
_entity_poly.type
_entity_poly.pdbx_seq_one_letter_code
_entity_poly.pdbx_strand_id
1 'polypeptide(L)'
;MNNLLFKIIAIIAATLFLLGCSDDPKKPQQAETTETTSEQSQADTVTEQEQVMLQEMIPMEPNEQNIIKGLYSYHNGKTTFIDCSTNTQYTVSQEGLASELRNTYIALREAPQQKVLVEVKGEYDERTSPETDDDIEMLIASELVSVVNKGSCQ
;
A
#
# COMPACT_ATOMS: atom_id res chain seq x y z
N MET A 1 5.94 44.58 -29.24
CA MET A 1 4.72 45.17 -29.84
C MET A 1 3.73 44.05 -30.08
N ASN A 2 2.46 44.29 -29.70
CA ASN A 2 1.24 43.47 -29.80
C ASN A 2 1.15 42.34 -28.73
N ASN A 3 0.61 42.60 -27.53
CA ASN A 3 -0.81 42.77 -27.14
C ASN A 3 -1.71 41.59 -27.55
N LEU A 4 -2.37 40.95 -26.58
CA LEU A 4 -3.83 41.03 -26.31
C LEU A 4 -4.26 39.74 -25.54
N LEU A 5 -4.39 39.76 -24.21
CA LEU A 5 -5.62 40.04 -23.45
C LEU A 5 -6.70 38.96 -23.59
N PHE A 6 -6.75 37.99 -22.68
CA PHE A 6 -8.02 37.44 -22.17
C PHE A 6 -7.85 36.94 -20.74
N LYS A 7 -8.13 37.84 -19.79
CA LYS A 7 -8.56 37.52 -18.44
C LYS A 7 -10.07 37.28 -18.53
N ILE A 8 -10.57 36.11 -18.14
CA ILE A 8 -11.96 36.00 -17.66
C ILE A 8 -11.94 35.17 -16.38
N ILE A 9 -12.17 35.90 -15.30
CA ILE A 9 -12.48 35.46 -13.95
C ILE A 9 -13.93 34.95 -13.98
N ALA A 10 -14.19 33.76 -13.46
CA ALA A 10 -15.52 33.33 -13.08
C ALA A 10 -15.49 32.83 -11.63
N ILE A 11 -15.83 33.74 -10.73
CA ILE A 11 -16.16 33.50 -9.32
C ILE A 11 -17.61 33.02 -9.30
N ILE A 12 -17.88 31.83 -8.76
CA ILE A 12 -19.22 31.45 -8.32
C ILE A 12 -19.14 31.08 -6.85
N ALA A 13 -19.75 31.92 -6.03
CA ALA A 13 -20.02 31.73 -4.62
C ALA A 13 -21.51 31.42 -4.44
N ALA A 14 -21.84 30.43 -3.59
CA ALA A 14 -23.10 30.30 -2.82
C ALA A 14 -23.09 28.92 -2.12
N THR A 15 -22.69 28.79 -0.85
CA THR A 15 -23.46 28.95 0.40
C THR A 15 -24.43 27.82 0.77
N LEU A 16 -24.14 27.22 1.93
CA LEU A 16 -25.04 26.88 3.05
C LEU A 16 -26.14 25.82 2.85
N PHE A 17 -25.99 24.70 3.57
CA PHE A 17 -27.03 24.18 4.46
C PHE A 17 -26.39 23.74 5.79
N LEU A 18 -26.78 24.42 6.86
CA LEU A 18 -26.72 23.95 8.25
C LEU A 18 -27.98 23.12 8.54
N LEU A 19 -28.04 22.57 9.77
CA LEU A 19 -29.07 21.72 10.39
C LEU A 19 -28.71 20.23 10.26
N GLY A 20 -28.30 19.49 11.28
CA GLY A 20 -28.70 19.55 12.68
C GLY A 20 -29.62 18.36 12.97
N CYS A 21 -29.14 17.36 13.72
CA CYS A 21 -29.95 16.47 14.54
C CYS A 21 -29.12 16.06 15.76
N SER A 22 -29.63 16.47 16.92
CA SER A 22 -29.17 16.24 18.29
C SER A 22 -29.36 14.79 18.75
N ASP A 23 -28.59 14.43 19.78
CA ASP A 23 -28.94 13.75 21.06
C ASP A 23 -30.26 12.93 21.11
N ASP A 24 -30.42 11.76 21.73
CA ASP A 24 -29.81 11.18 22.94
C ASP A 24 -30.34 9.71 23.13
N PRO A 25 -30.34 9.01 24.30
CA PRO A 25 -29.88 7.64 24.42
C PRO A 25 -30.98 6.66 24.92
N LYS A 26 -30.65 5.36 25.05
CA LYS A 26 -31.10 4.42 26.12
C LYS A 26 -30.74 3.00 25.69
N LYS A 27 -29.75 2.39 26.34
CA LYS A 27 -29.79 1.56 27.57
C LYS A 27 -30.41 0.16 27.33
N PRO A 28 -29.76 -0.90 27.86
CA PRO A 28 -29.85 -2.29 27.45
C PRO A 28 -30.90 -3.06 28.25
N GLN A 29 -31.20 -4.30 27.85
CA GLN A 29 -31.61 -5.38 28.76
C GLN A 29 -31.67 -6.71 28.00
N GLN A 30 -30.87 -7.69 28.46
CA GLN A 30 -31.30 -8.99 29.04
C GLN A 30 -31.86 -9.99 28.00
N ALA A 31 -31.51 -11.27 28.00
CA ALA A 31 -31.25 -12.10 29.17
C ALA A 31 -30.29 -13.24 28.86
N GLU A 32 -29.39 -13.49 29.81
CA GLU A 32 -28.91 -14.83 30.13
C GLU A 32 -30.10 -15.73 30.44
N THR A 33 -30.13 -16.90 29.82
CA THR A 33 -30.85 -18.05 30.37
C THR A 33 -29.79 -19.09 30.70
N THR A 34 -29.35 -19.07 31.95
CA THR A 34 -28.61 -20.16 32.58
C THR A 34 -29.64 -21.24 32.95
N GLU A 35 -29.60 -22.39 32.29
CA GLU A 35 -30.27 -23.59 32.79
C GLU A 35 -29.23 -24.63 33.24
N THR A 36 -29.25 -24.80 34.55
CA THR A 36 -28.86 -25.93 35.39
C THR A 36 -28.88 -27.29 34.68
N THR A 37 -27.84 -28.10 34.87
CA THR A 37 -27.92 -29.45 35.49
C THR A 37 -26.51 -30.04 35.63
N SER A 38 -26.10 -30.24 36.88
CA SER A 38 -25.01 -31.14 37.26
C SER A 38 -25.58 -32.54 37.43
N GLU A 39 -24.92 -33.56 36.88
CA GLU A 39 -24.86 -34.89 37.48
C GLU A 39 -23.57 -35.62 37.07
N GLN A 40 -22.72 -35.79 38.08
CA GLN A 40 -21.81 -36.91 38.37
C GLN A 40 -21.06 -37.66 37.26
N SER A 41 -19.73 -37.55 37.39
CA SER A 41 -18.81 -38.66 37.74
C SER A 41 -18.65 -39.79 36.72
N GLN A 42 -17.48 -39.80 36.07
CA GLN A 42 -16.59 -40.97 36.15
C GLN A 42 -15.16 -40.57 35.77
N ALA A 43 -14.24 -40.98 36.63
CA ALA A 43 -12.83 -40.99 36.36
C ALA A 43 -12.56 -41.94 35.19
N ASP A 44 -11.90 -41.46 34.16
CA ASP A 44 -11.04 -42.32 33.36
C ASP A 44 -9.78 -41.55 32.98
N THR A 45 -8.68 -42.18 33.38
CA THR A 45 -7.32 -41.73 33.12
C THR A 45 -7.03 -42.09 31.68
N VAL A 46 -7.00 -41.10 30.78
CA VAL A 46 -6.38 -41.26 29.47
C VAL A 46 -5.19 -40.30 29.44
N THR A 47 -4.02 -40.89 29.63
CA THR A 47 -2.73 -40.28 29.34
C THR A 47 -2.70 -39.94 27.85
N GLU A 48 -3.07 -38.72 27.49
CA GLU A 48 -2.91 -38.20 26.15
C GLU A 48 -1.42 -37.84 25.99
N GLN A 49 -0.72 -38.69 25.25
CA GLN A 49 0.68 -38.50 24.91
C GLN A 49 0.79 -37.26 24.03
N GLU A 50 1.25 -36.15 24.62
CA GLU A 50 1.64 -34.95 23.91
C GLU A 50 2.86 -35.28 23.03
N GLN A 51 2.61 -35.71 21.80
CA GLN A 51 3.64 -35.76 20.77
C GLN A 51 3.97 -34.31 20.41
N VAL A 52 4.96 -33.76 21.11
CA VAL A 52 5.61 -32.51 20.70
C VAL A 52 6.30 -32.78 19.38
N MET A 53 5.58 -32.50 18.30
CA MET A 53 6.12 -32.46 16.95
C MET A 53 7.10 -31.31 16.92
N LEU A 54 8.39 -31.64 17.07
CA LEU A 54 9.47 -30.67 16.91
C LEU A 54 9.47 -30.27 15.43
N GLN A 55 8.74 -29.21 15.09
CA GLN A 55 8.84 -28.58 13.79
C GLN A 55 10.26 -28.05 13.68
N GLU A 56 11.04 -28.72 12.85
CA GLU A 56 12.35 -28.24 12.41
C GLU A 56 12.12 -26.84 11.83
N MET A 57 12.64 -25.82 12.54
CA MET A 57 12.69 -24.46 12.02
C MET A 57 13.62 -24.50 10.81
N ILE A 58 13.06 -24.71 9.63
CA ILE A 58 13.80 -24.54 8.37
C ILE A 58 14.36 -23.12 8.44
N PRO A 59 15.70 -22.94 8.38
CA PRO A 59 16.28 -21.62 8.24
C PRO A 59 15.63 -20.97 7.03
N MET A 60 14.89 -19.90 7.25
CA MET A 60 14.34 -19.10 6.18
C MET A 60 15.57 -18.49 5.50
N GLU A 61 16.00 -19.08 4.37
CA GLU A 61 17.05 -18.51 3.53
C GLU A 61 16.68 -17.03 3.31
N PRO A 62 17.63 -16.10 3.47
CA PRO A 62 17.35 -14.69 3.26
C PRO A 62 16.73 -14.54 1.87
N ASN A 63 15.49 -14.04 1.81
CA ASN A 63 14.80 -13.76 0.56
C ASN A 63 15.76 -12.91 -0.28
N GLU A 64 16.36 -13.50 -1.33
CA GLU A 64 17.20 -12.79 -2.28
C GLU A 64 16.29 -11.84 -3.05
N GLN A 65 15.98 -10.69 -2.44
CA GLN A 65 15.12 -9.70 -3.06
C GLN A 65 15.74 -9.30 -4.39
N ASN A 66 14.97 -9.48 -5.46
CA ASN A 66 15.42 -9.22 -6.82
C ASN A 66 15.79 -7.74 -6.96
N ILE A 67 16.98 -7.47 -7.51
CA ILE A 67 17.35 -6.12 -7.93
C ILE A 67 16.64 -5.85 -9.25
N ILE A 68 15.69 -4.93 -9.23
CA ILE A 68 14.86 -4.52 -10.35
C ILE A 68 15.34 -3.16 -10.82
N LYS A 69 15.63 -3.06 -12.13
CA LYS A 69 16.05 -1.82 -12.78
C LYS A 69 14.89 -1.22 -13.56
N GLY A 70 14.63 0.07 -13.40
CA GLY A 70 13.53 0.70 -14.08
C GLY A 70 13.53 2.21 -14.08
N LEU A 71 12.57 2.77 -14.82
CA LEU A 71 12.32 4.20 -14.88
C LEU A 71 11.22 4.58 -13.91
N TYR A 72 11.60 5.29 -12.85
CA TYR A 72 10.69 5.82 -11.85
C TYR A 72 10.18 7.21 -12.23
N SER A 73 8.89 7.48 -11.98
CA SER A 73 8.34 8.83 -12.09
C SER A 73 7.22 9.07 -11.09
N TYR A 74 6.97 10.34 -10.77
CA TYR A 74 5.89 10.74 -9.87
C TYR A 74 5.14 11.96 -10.40
N HIS A 75 3.81 11.81 -10.53
CA HIS A 75 2.90 12.83 -11.02
C HIS A 75 1.50 12.65 -10.40
N ASN A 76 0.88 13.75 -9.95
CA ASN A 76 -0.52 13.77 -9.49
C ASN A 76 -0.79 12.78 -8.34
N GLY A 77 0.15 12.66 -7.41
CA GLY A 77 0.02 11.73 -6.28
C GLY A 77 0.29 10.27 -6.65
N LYS A 78 0.53 9.94 -7.92
CA LYS A 78 0.77 8.58 -8.39
C LYS A 78 2.24 8.37 -8.74
N THR A 79 2.81 7.28 -8.26
CA THR A 79 4.18 6.81 -8.49
C THR A 79 4.15 5.66 -9.48
N THR A 80 4.92 5.76 -10.55
CA THR A 80 5.00 4.72 -11.59
C THR A 80 6.43 4.25 -11.78
N PHE A 81 6.58 2.99 -12.16
CA PHE A 81 7.86 2.36 -12.43
C PHE A 81 7.76 1.55 -13.71
N ILE A 82 8.64 1.79 -14.68
CA ILE A 82 8.73 1.00 -15.90
C ILE A 82 9.92 0.08 -15.78
N ASP A 83 9.70 -1.23 -15.70
CA ASP A 83 10.77 -2.22 -15.64
C ASP A 83 11.56 -2.23 -16.95
N CYS A 84 12.88 -2.07 -16.86
CA CYS A 84 13.74 -2.03 -18.04
C CYS A 84 13.86 -3.37 -18.78
N SER A 85 13.60 -4.49 -18.12
CA SER A 85 13.69 -5.83 -18.68
C SER A 85 12.43 -6.23 -19.45
N THR A 86 11.25 -5.91 -18.91
CA THR A 86 9.95 -6.29 -19.49
C THR A 86 9.27 -5.15 -20.22
N ASN A 87 9.68 -3.90 -19.98
CA ASN A 87 9.03 -2.68 -20.43
C ASN A 87 7.57 -2.54 -19.93
N THR A 88 7.20 -3.28 -18.88
CA THR A 88 5.90 -3.18 -18.22
C THR A 88 5.90 -2.02 -17.24
N GLN A 89 4.79 -1.29 -17.17
CA GLN A 89 4.58 -0.21 -16.22
C GLN A 89 3.80 -0.72 -15.00
N TYR A 90 4.37 -0.49 -13.83
CA TYR A 90 3.80 -0.83 -12.53
C TYR A 90 3.45 0.44 -11.74
N THR A 91 2.44 0.32 -10.89
CA THR A 91 2.25 1.30 -9.81
C THR A 91 3.22 0.95 -8.69
N VAL A 92 3.88 1.94 -8.09
CA VAL A 92 4.72 1.69 -6.91
C VAL A 92 3.85 1.74 -5.67
N SER A 93 3.91 0.69 -4.85
CA SER A 93 3.21 0.60 -3.56
C SER A 93 3.60 1.76 -2.65
N GLN A 94 2.69 2.14 -1.75
CA GLN A 94 2.96 3.14 -0.71
C GLN A 94 3.67 2.54 0.52
N GLU A 95 3.84 1.23 0.54
CA GLU A 95 4.56 0.48 1.56
C GLU A 95 6.08 0.49 1.30
N GLY A 96 6.87 -0.01 2.26
CA GLY A 96 8.32 -0.13 2.11
C GLY A 96 9.02 1.22 1.91
N LEU A 97 9.80 1.32 0.84
CA LEU A 97 10.68 2.46 0.53
C LEU A 97 9.99 3.60 -0.22
N ALA A 98 8.65 3.58 -0.35
CA ALA A 98 7.91 4.51 -1.20
C ALA A 98 8.21 6.00 -0.94
N SER A 99 8.33 6.39 0.33
CA SER A 99 8.58 7.79 0.72
C SER A 99 10.00 8.24 0.36
N GLU A 100 11.00 7.42 0.64
CA GLU A 100 12.40 7.73 0.30
C GLU A 100 12.60 7.75 -1.21
N LEU A 101 12.06 6.79 -1.94
CA LEU A 101 12.14 6.75 -3.41
C LEU A 101 11.51 8.00 -4.04
N ARG A 102 10.35 8.44 -3.54
CA ARG A 102 9.68 9.68 -3.97
C ARG A 102 10.50 10.93 -3.66
N ASN A 103 11.08 11.02 -2.46
CA ASN A 103 11.89 12.17 -2.07
C ASN A 103 13.17 12.28 -2.91
N THR A 104 13.85 11.15 -3.12
CA THR A 104 15.04 11.06 -3.98
C THR A 104 14.72 11.46 -5.41
N TYR A 105 13.60 10.99 -5.96
CA TYR A 105 13.13 11.42 -7.28
C TYR A 105 12.87 12.93 -7.36
N ILE A 106 12.18 13.51 -6.38
CA ILE A 106 11.88 14.95 -6.35
C ILE A 106 13.18 15.77 -6.32
N ALA A 107 14.20 15.31 -5.61
CA ALA A 107 15.49 15.98 -5.51
C ALA A 107 16.31 15.91 -6.81
N LEU A 108 16.14 14.86 -7.62
CA LEU A 108 16.99 14.60 -8.79
C LEU A 108 16.35 14.97 -10.13
N ARG A 109 15.02 15.04 -10.23
CA ARG A 109 14.36 15.43 -11.48
C ARG A 109 14.69 16.88 -11.84
N GLU A 110 14.93 17.13 -13.12
CA GLU A 110 15.18 18.48 -13.66
C GLU A 110 13.88 19.13 -14.15
N ALA A 111 12.91 18.29 -14.56
CA ALA A 111 11.60 18.73 -15.03
C ALA A 111 10.46 17.93 -14.37
N PRO A 112 9.25 18.50 -14.29
CA PRO A 112 8.06 17.75 -13.90
C PRO A 112 7.88 16.52 -14.80
N GLN A 113 7.45 15.40 -14.22
CA GLN A 113 7.15 14.15 -14.93
C GLN A 113 8.34 13.49 -15.65
N GLN A 114 9.55 14.07 -15.55
CA GLN A 114 10.76 13.42 -16.04
C GLN A 114 10.91 12.05 -15.39
N LYS A 115 11.31 11.04 -16.17
CA LYS A 115 11.65 9.72 -15.64
C LYS A 115 13.10 9.71 -15.16
N VAL A 116 13.36 8.97 -14.10
CA VAL A 116 14.71 8.77 -13.54
C VAL A 116 14.98 7.28 -13.46
N LEU A 117 16.15 6.86 -13.92
CA LEU A 117 16.61 5.48 -13.86
C LEU A 117 17.01 5.13 -12.43
N VAL A 118 16.40 4.09 -11.88
CA VAL A 118 16.68 3.59 -10.53
C VAL A 118 16.90 2.08 -10.56
N GLU A 119 17.68 1.60 -9.60
CA GLU A 119 17.77 0.17 -9.27
C GLU A 119 17.32 0.02 -7.82
N VAL A 120 16.37 -0.88 -7.59
CA VAL A 120 15.77 -1.13 -6.28
C VAL A 120 15.77 -2.62 -6.00
N LYS A 121 15.86 -3.00 -4.72
CA LYS A 121 15.39 -4.32 -4.32
C LYS A 121 13.89 -4.26 -4.09
N GLY A 122 13.18 -5.31 -4.48
CA GLY A 122 11.74 -5.39 -4.28
C GLY A 122 11.12 -6.60 -4.96
N GLU A 123 9.80 -6.60 -4.95
CA GLU A 123 8.97 -7.63 -5.56
C GLU A 123 7.73 -7.03 -6.21
N TYR A 124 7.15 -7.79 -7.14
CA TYR A 124 5.84 -7.50 -7.71
C TYR A 124 4.78 -8.26 -6.94
N ASP A 125 3.70 -7.59 -6.57
CA ASP A 125 2.61 -8.16 -5.79
C ASP A 125 1.26 -7.61 -6.28
N GLU A 126 0.24 -8.45 -6.31
CA GLU A 126 -1.11 -8.06 -6.71
C GLU A 126 -1.86 -7.47 -5.52
N ARG A 127 -2.44 -6.29 -5.71
CA ARG A 127 -3.20 -5.58 -4.68
C ARG A 127 -4.51 -5.07 -5.23
N THR A 128 -5.56 -5.15 -4.44
CA THR A 128 -6.84 -4.56 -4.81
C THR A 128 -6.75 -3.03 -4.75
N SER A 129 -7.04 -2.37 -5.88
CA SER A 129 -7.10 -0.93 -6.02
C SER A 129 -8.26 -0.35 -5.20
N PRO A 130 -8.03 0.61 -4.29
CA PRO A 130 -9.11 1.25 -3.54
C PRO A 130 -9.97 2.19 -4.42
N GLU A 131 -9.52 2.52 -5.63
CA GLU A 131 -10.25 3.40 -6.56
C GLU A 131 -11.21 2.61 -7.48
N THR A 132 -10.87 1.36 -7.82
CA THR A 132 -11.55 0.60 -8.88
C THR A 132 -12.04 -0.79 -8.46
N ASP A 133 -11.68 -1.27 -7.25
CA ASP A 133 -11.93 -2.64 -6.76
C ASP A 133 -11.33 -3.75 -7.66
N ASP A 134 -10.46 -3.40 -8.59
CA ASP A 134 -9.70 -4.33 -9.43
C ASP A 134 -8.36 -4.68 -8.78
N ASP A 135 -7.90 -5.91 -8.98
CA ASP A 135 -6.53 -6.29 -8.62
C ASP A 135 -5.53 -5.70 -9.62
N ILE A 136 -4.51 -5.04 -9.09
CA ILE A 136 -3.44 -4.40 -9.84
C ILE A 136 -2.09 -4.92 -9.37
N GLU A 137 -1.20 -5.22 -10.32
CA GLU A 137 0.19 -5.58 -9.99
C GLU A 137 0.98 -4.32 -9.62
N MET A 138 1.61 -4.35 -8.45
CA MET A 138 2.35 -3.23 -7.88
C MET A 138 3.79 -3.63 -7.57
N LEU A 139 4.71 -2.68 -7.71
CA LEU A 139 6.08 -2.82 -7.22
C LEU A 139 6.15 -2.44 -5.74
N ILE A 140 6.59 -3.36 -4.89
CA ILE A 140 6.92 -3.10 -3.48
C ILE A 140 8.43 -2.98 -3.37
N ALA A 141 8.93 -1.75 -3.32
CA ALA A 141 10.37 -1.48 -3.17
C ALA A 141 10.78 -1.58 -1.69
N SER A 142 11.83 -2.32 -1.40
CA SER A 142 12.38 -2.51 -0.05
C SER A 142 13.67 -1.73 0.18
N GLU A 143 14.48 -1.53 -0.85
CA GLU A 143 15.79 -0.86 -0.76
C GLU A 143 16.12 -0.12 -2.06
N LEU A 144 16.74 1.06 -1.95
CA LEU A 144 17.25 1.81 -3.10
C LEU A 144 18.72 1.48 -3.29
N VAL A 145 19.04 0.82 -4.41
CA VAL A 145 20.40 0.40 -4.73
C VAL A 145 21.16 1.50 -5.45
N SER A 146 20.55 2.12 -6.46
CA SER A 146 21.16 3.20 -7.21
C SER A 146 20.15 4.13 -7.87
N VAL A 147 20.57 5.37 -8.13
CA VAL A 147 19.81 6.32 -8.94
C VAL A 147 20.74 7.02 -9.92
N VAL A 148 20.30 7.09 -11.17
CA VAL A 148 20.97 7.81 -12.24
C VAL A 148 19.95 8.74 -12.88
N ASN A 149 20.29 10.03 -13.00
CA ASN A 149 19.46 11.01 -13.70
C ASN A 149 19.50 10.78 -15.23
N LYS A 150 18.85 9.70 -15.66
CA LYS A 150 18.67 9.28 -17.06
C LYS A 150 17.19 8.97 -17.26
N GLY A 151 16.65 9.40 -18.40
CA GLY A 151 15.26 9.15 -18.80
C GLY A 151 15.06 7.85 -19.60
N SER A 152 16.09 7.02 -19.74
CA SER A 152 16.08 5.79 -20.54
C SER A 152 16.77 4.63 -19.83
N CYS A 153 16.36 3.41 -20.17
CA CYS A 153 17.02 2.17 -19.73
C CYS A 153 18.34 1.87 -20.46
N GLN A 154 18.64 2.62 -21.53
CA GLN A 154 19.88 2.56 -22.31
C GLN A 154 20.95 3.50 -21.73
#